data_AF-A0A6P5ZV01-F1
#
_entry.id   AF-A0A6P5ZV01-F1
#
_cell.length_a   1.000
_cell.length_b   1.000
_cell.length_c   1.000
_cell.angle_alpha   90.00
_cell.angle_beta   90.00
_cell.angle_gamma   90.00
#
_symmetry.space_group_name_H-M   'P 1'
#
loop_
_entity.id
_entity.type
_entity.pdbx_description
1 polymer ?
#
loop_
_entity_poly.entity_id
_entity_poly.type
_entity_poly.pdbx_seq_one_letter_code
_entity_poly.pdbx_strand_id
1 'polypeptide(L)'
;MECCSSSSLLSLSLMLKPPPPLMTINYNCNSHWRKKKTGHCLLQVSAISYQNFIHFALNETKRHTLLLPSPLQERYSSMIALDGKTRLEMLSFDTSRIRLLRSMSIEGEAMQVLDFAAFPKPEFDLPIFCGNFFTAANTNIVVLDLNPLHDVTSRRDYKEKYYDSLVPLGLKYTELLPWGGKLTSESIKFFSPMVIWTKFTSSKSKHEILYSAFVEYYKVWIELMEQAVEDTDPSQIVCNLEAQHRYLTWRAEKDPGHGLLKRLIGEKLAKDLLRNFLFSGTDELGSKTFLDYFPQYRSEDGTINEKRSIVGKSFESRPWDTKGEFVGNDFRN
;
A
#
# COMPACT_ATOMS: atom_id res chain seq x y z
N MET A 1 69.78 -12.69 -21.12
CA MET A 1 68.58 -12.75 -20.24
C MET A 1 67.39 -13.25 -21.07
N GLU A 2 67.31 -14.48 -21.57
CA GLU A 2 67.79 -15.79 -21.09
C GLU A 2 67.25 -16.22 -19.73
N CYS A 3 66.23 -17.08 -19.77
CA CYS A 3 66.19 -18.48 -19.27
C CYS A 3 64.83 -19.06 -19.74
N CYS A 4 64.76 -19.97 -20.73
CA CYS A 4 65.00 -21.43 -20.63
C CYS A 4 64.16 -22.08 -19.51
N SER A 5 63.28 -23.05 -19.81
CA SER A 5 63.68 -24.39 -20.28
C SER A 5 62.60 -25.16 -21.07
N SER A 6 63.04 -26.19 -21.84
CA SER A 6 62.24 -27.24 -22.51
C SER A 6 61.67 -28.26 -21.48
N SER A 7 60.91 -29.35 -21.76
CA SER A 7 60.67 -30.21 -22.94
C SER A 7 59.34 -31.02 -22.70
N SER A 8 58.80 -31.96 -23.50
CA SER A 8 59.12 -32.54 -24.83
C SER A 8 57.91 -33.28 -25.46
N LEU A 9 57.91 -33.35 -26.79
CA LEU A 9 57.23 -34.22 -27.77
C LEU A 9 56.58 -35.57 -27.33
N LEU A 10 55.42 -35.90 -27.94
CA LEU A 10 55.21 -37.17 -28.68
C LEU A 10 54.00 -37.10 -29.66
N SER A 11 54.28 -37.31 -30.94
CA SER A 11 53.34 -37.63 -32.04
C SER A 11 53.12 -39.16 -32.13
N LEU A 12 52.25 -39.82 -32.91
CA LEU A 12 51.74 -39.65 -34.30
C LEU A 12 50.61 -40.73 -34.48
N SER A 13 49.46 -40.51 -35.12
CA SER A 13 49.11 -40.95 -36.51
C SER A 13 47.57 -40.91 -36.66
N LEU A 14 46.93 -40.24 -37.64
CA LEU A 14 46.80 -40.53 -39.09
C LEU A 14 46.19 -41.92 -39.36
N MET A 15 45.03 -42.08 -40.02
CA MET A 15 44.60 -41.54 -41.33
C MET A 15 43.08 -41.14 -41.35
N LEU A 16 42.31 -40.86 -42.42
CA LEU A 16 42.46 -40.95 -43.90
C LEU A 16 41.63 -39.84 -44.64
N LYS A 17 41.03 -40.15 -45.81
CA LYS A 17 40.27 -39.31 -46.80
C LYS A 17 39.26 -40.23 -47.55
N PRO A 18 38.23 -39.79 -48.35
CA PRO A 18 38.22 -38.70 -49.36
C PRO A 18 36.89 -37.86 -49.52
N PRO A 19 36.78 -36.90 -50.50
CA PRO A 19 35.65 -35.93 -50.69
C PRO A 19 34.72 -36.37 -51.87
N PRO A 20 33.91 -35.54 -52.60
CA PRO A 20 33.49 -34.10 -52.54
C PRO A 20 31.92 -33.96 -52.58
N PRO A 21 31.21 -32.89 -53.07
CA PRO A 21 31.60 -31.57 -53.59
C PRO A 21 30.81 -30.34 -53.06
N LEU A 22 31.27 -29.13 -53.46
CA LEU A 22 30.43 -27.92 -53.47
C LEU A 22 29.40 -27.99 -54.60
N MET A 23 28.23 -27.39 -54.37
CA MET A 23 27.41 -26.82 -55.46
C MET A 23 26.92 -25.42 -55.07
N THR A 24 26.56 -24.63 -56.08
CA THR A 24 26.79 -23.18 -56.11
C THR A 24 25.52 -22.33 -56.13
N ILE A 25 25.67 -21.06 -55.71
CA ILE A 25 24.89 -19.87 -56.13
C ILE A 25 23.53 -19.61 -55.45
N ASN A 26 23.42 -18.36 -54.96
CA ASN A 26 22.27 -17.44 -54.82
C ASN A 26 20.86 -17.98 -55.21
N TYR A 27 19.78 -17.61 -54.51
CA TYR A 27 19.27 -16.23 -54.48
C TYR A 27 18.28 -15.96 -53.34
N ASN A 28 18.44 -14.79 -52.70
CA ASN A 28 17.42 -13.80 -52.32
C ASN A 28 16.24 -14.13 -51.37
N CYS A 29 15.70 -13.04 -50.82
CA CYS A 29 14.35 -12.84 -50.25
C CYS A 29 14.06 -13.16 -48.76
N ASN A 30 13.45 -12.13 -48.15
CA ASN A 30 12.47 -12.13 -47.07
C ASN A 30 12.92 -12.37 -45.62
N SER A 31 13.28 -11.25 -44.99
CA SER A 31 13.30 -11.04 -43.54
C SER A 31 11.91 -11.21 -42.89
N HIS A 32 11.55 -12.43 -42.53
CA HIS A 32 10.43 -12.66 -41.60
C HIS A 32 10.88 -12.51 -40.14
N TRP A 33 10.78 -11.28 -39.63
CA TRP A 33 10.89 -10.97 -38.21
C TRP A 33 9.77 -11.65 -37.43
N ARG A 34 10.00 -12.89 -36.97
CA ARG A 34 9.16 -13.54 -35.97
C ARG A 34 9.23 -12.76 -34.67
N LYS A 35 8.22 -11.92 -34.40
CA LYS A 35 7.97 -11.35 -33.07
C LYS A 35 7.90 -12.49 -32.06
N LYS A 36 8.93 -12.65 -31.23
CA LYS A 36 8.84 -13.49 -30.02
C LYS A 36 7.73 -12.88 -29.16
N LYS A 37 6.60 -13.59 -29.03
CA LYS A 37 5.64 -13.31 -27.96
C LYS A 37 6.37 -13.49 -26.65
N THR A 38 6.64 -12.40 -25.94
CA THR A 38 6.98 -12.44 -24.52
C THR A 38 5.80 -13.06 -23.79
N GLY A 39 5.93 -14.32 -23.39
CA GLY A 39 4.92 -14.96 -22.57
C GLY A 39 4.76 -14.18 -21.27
N HIS A 40 3.53 -13.81 -20.93
CA HIS A 40 3.24 -13.21 -19.62
C HIS A 40 3.50 -14.28 -18.56
N CYS A 41 4.69 -14.24 -17.96
CA CYS A 41 5.02 -15.09 -16.80
C CYS A 41 4.16 -14.62 -15.63
N LEU A 42 3.08 -15.37 -15.36
CA LEU A 42 2.20 -15.12 -14.22
C LEU A 42 2.99 -15.33 -12.94
N LEU A 43 3.05 -14.30 -12.10
CA LEU A 43 3.80 -14.37 -10.85
C LEU A 43 2.96 -15.10 -9.79
N GLN A 44 3.48 -16.19 -9.24
CA GLN A 44 2.83 -16.92 -8.15
C GLN A 44 2.80 -16.07 -6.87
N VAL A 45 1.72 -16.16 -6.10
CA VAL A 45 1.54 -15.35 -4.87
C VAL A 45 2.67 -15.55 -3.85
N SER A 46 3.19 -16.77 -3.72
CA SER A 46 4.34 -17.10 -2.85
C SER A 46 5.67 -16.46 -3.27
N ALA A 47 5.76 -15.89 -4.48
CA ALA A 47 6.93 -15.12 -4.92
C ALA A 47 6.83 -13.62 -4.56
N ILE A 48 5.76 -13.22 -3.88
CA ILE A 48 5.54 -11.86 -3.34
C ILE A 48 5.66 -11.95 -1.83
N SER A 49 6.44 -11.05 -1.23
CA SER A 49 6.38 -10.77 0.20
C SER A 49 6.35 -9.27 0.42
N TYR A 50 5.41 -8.82 1.26
CA TYR A 50 5.31 -7.41 1.64
C TYR A 50 6.28 -7.03 2.78
N GLN A 51 7.04 -7.97 3.34
CA GLN A 51 8.04 -7.70 4.38
C GLN A 51 9.09 -6.69 3.92
N ASN A 52 9.48 -6.71 2.64
CA ASN A 52 10.42 -5.73 2.08
C ASN A 52 9.91 -4.28 2.19
N PHE A 53 8.59 -4.06 2.12
CA PHE A 53 7.97 -2.74 2.29
C PHE A 53 8.05 -2.31 3.77
N ILE A 54 7.73 -3.23 4.69
CA ILE A 54 7.83 -3.01 6.13
C ILE A 54 9.29 -2.71 6.53
N HIS A 55 10.25 -3.56 6.11
CA HIS A 55 11.67 -3.37 6.38
C HIS A 55 12.20 -2.05 5.82
N PHE A 56 11.80 -1.65 4.61
CA PHE A 56 12.15 -0.34 4.06
C PHE A 56 11.63 0.79 4.97
N ALA A 57 10.32 0.80 5.28
CA ALA A 57 9.70 1.87 6.06
C ALA A 57 10.28 1.97 7.49
N LEU A 58 10.48 0.84 8.17
CA LEU A 58 11.09 0.82 9.50
C LEU A 58 12.56 1.29 9.48
N ASN A 59 13.33 0.93 8.44
CA ASN A 59 14.71 1.37 8.30
C ASN A 59 14.82 2.85 7.92
N GLU A 60 13.91 3.36 7.09
CA GLU A 60 13.84 4.79 6.77
C GLU A 60 13.46 5.58 8.04
N THR A 61 12.40 5.21 8.74
CA THR A 61 11.98 5.89 9.99
C THR A 61 13.14 6.02 10.99
N LYS A 62 13.90 4.94 11.19
CA LYS A 62 15.06 4.90 12.12
C LYS A 62 16.22 5.83 11.73
N ARG A 63 16.28 6.32 10.48
CA ARG A 63 17.28 7.31 10.05
C ARG A 63 16.90 8.74 10.47
N HIS A 64 15.61 9.00 10.60
CA HIS A 64 15.06 10.34 10.84
C HIS A 64 14.57 10.53 12.29
N THR A 65 14.23 9.47 13.00
CA THR A 65 13.78 9.54 14.41
C THR A 65 14.05 8.25 15.19
N LEU A 66 14.12 8.36 16.51
CA LEU A 66 14.17 7.21 17.41
C LEU A 66 12.82 6.48 17.37
N LEU A 67 12.86 5.21 16.99
CA LEU A 67 11.68 4.34 16.88
C LEU A 67 11.63 3.38 18.07
N LEU A 68 10.62 3.53 18.93
CA LEU A 68 10.45 2.75 20.16
C LEU A 68 9.34 1.70 19.97
N PRO A 69 9.46 0.47 20.52
CA PRO A 69 8.36 -0.49 20.53
C PRO A 69 7.16 0.06 21.30
N SER A 70 5.99 0.05 20.67
CA SER A 70 4.73 0.45 21.31
C SER A 70 4.31 -0.63 22.33
N PRO A 71 3.63 -0.27 23.45
CA PRO A 71 3.05 -1.25 24.37
C PRO A 71 2.12 -2.28 23.71
N LEU A 72 1.53 -1.95 22.55
CA LEU A 72 0.75 -2.89 21.74
C LEU A 72 1.56 -4.12 21.28
N GLN A 73 2.89 -3.99 21.16
CA GLN A 73 3.77 -5.05 20.65
C GLN A 73 3.81 -6.28 21.56
N GLU A 74 3.56 -6.10 22.87
CA GLU A 74 3.47 -7.18 23.86
C GLU A 74 2.22 -8.05 23.65
N ARG A 75 1.11 -7.43 23.19
CA ARG A 75 -0.17 -8.12 22.92
C ARG A 75 -0.32 -8.62 21.48
N TYR A 76 0.29 -7.92 20.53
CA TYR A 76 0.15 -8.16 19.09
C TYR A 76 1.53 -8.32 18.46
N SER A 77 1.90 -9.56 18.12
CA SER A 77 3.22 -9.88 17.56
C SER A 77 3.13 -10.86 16.38
N SER A 78 2.64 -12.08 16.61
CA SER A 78 2.31 -13.01 15.53
C SER A 78 1.24 -14.01 15.94
N MET A 79 0.51 -14.55 14.96
CA MET A 79 -0.40 -15.68 15.15
C MET A 79 -0.55 -16.50 13.88
N ILE A 80 -0.96 -17.76 14.03
CA ILE A 80 -1.36 -18.62 12.91
C ILE A 80 -2.88 -18.61 12.82
N ALA A 81 -3.39 -18.53 11.59
CA ALA A 81 -4.82 -18.59 11.30
C ALA A 81 -5.43 -19.97 11.58
N LEU A 82 -6.76 -20.03 11.61
CA LEU A 82 -7.56 -21.24 11.82
C LEU A 82 -7.32 -22.34 10.77
N ASP A 83 -6.72 -22.00 9.62
CA ASP A 83 -6.33 -22.97 8.58
C ASP A 83 -4.99 -23.69 8.86
N GLY A 84 -4.25 -23.27 9.90
CA GLY A 84 -2.94 -23.81 10.25
C GLY A 84 -1.80 -23.49 9.25
N LYS A 85 -2.06 -22.66 8.24
CA LYS A 85 -1.16 -22.41 7.09
C LYS A 85 -0.88 -20.92 6.85
N THR A 86 -1.85 -20.06 7.14
CA THR A 86 -1.73 -18.61 6.95
C THR A 86 -1.17 -17.99 8.23
N ARG A 87 -0.08 -17.23 8.11
CA ARG A 87 0.57 -16.52 9.22
C ARG A 87 0.20 -15.05 9.19
N LEU A 88 -0.09 -14.49 10.36
CA LEU A 88 -0.26 -13.05 10.57
C LEU A 88 0.91 -12.56 11.44
N GLU A 89 1.58 -11.49 11.02
CA GLU A 89 2.59 -10.79 11.82
C GLU A 89 2.17 -9.34 12.04
N MET A 90 2.49 -8.81 13.21
CA MET A 90 2.08 -7.50 13.70
C MET A 90 3.29 -6.83 14.33
N LEU A 91 3.62 -5.63 13.84
CA LEU A 91 4.63 -4.77 14.45
C LEU A 91 4.02 -3.42 14.79
N SER A 92 4.38 -2.86 15.94
CA SER A 92 3.88 -1.57 16.42
C SER A 92 4.95 -0.78 17.16
N PHE A 93 5.09 0.48 16.79
CA PHE A 93 6.09 1.41 17.31
C PHE A 93 5.51 2.80 17.53
N ASP A 94 6.17 3.62 18.32
CA ASP A 94 5.89 5.05 18.48
C ASP A 94 7.18 5.88 18.42
N THR A 95 7.03 7.21 18.33
CA THR A 95 8.15 8.18 18.31
C THR A 95 7.75 9.47 19.03
N SER A 96 8.61 10.49 18.99
CA SER A 96 8.26 11.85 19.44
C SER A 96 7.08 12.46 18.69
N ARG A 97 6.91 12.19 17.38
CA ARG A 97 5.86 12.77 16.51
C ARG A 97 4.79 11.77 16.04
N ILE A 98 5.08 10.47 16.09
CA ILE A 98 4.18 9.41 15.68
C ILE A 98 3.53 8.78 16.92
N ARG A 99 2.19 8.77 16.99
CA ARG A 99 1.43 8.11 18.06
C ARG A 99 1.47 6.59 17.91
N LEU A 100 1.34 6.11 16.67
CA LEU A 100 1.40 4.68 16.35
C LEU A 100 1.81 4.48 14.89
N LEU A 101 3.02 3.93 14.67
CA LEU A 101 3.44 3.30 13.42
C LEU A 101 3.16 1.81 13.53
N ARG A 102 2.26 1.26 12.72
CA ARG A 102 1.94 -0.18 12.78
C ARG A 102 1.80 -0.85 11.43
N SER A 103 2.27 -2.10 11.38
CA SER A 103 2.13 -2.99 10.23
C SER A 103 1.48 -4.30 10.64
N MET A 104 0.52 -4.77 9.85
CA MET A 104 0.09 -6.16 9.81
C MET A 104 0.43 -6.74 8.44
N SER A 105 1.19 -7.83 8.40
CA SER A 105 1.32 -8.68 7.21
C SER A 105 0.53 -9.97 7.38
N ILE A 106 -0.04 -10.47 6.28
CA ILE A 106 -0.68 -11.78 6.25
C ILE A 106 -0.05 -12.56 5.09
N GLU A 107 0.58 -13.69 5.41
CA GLU A 107 1.28 -14.53 4.45
C GLU A 107 0.66 -15.94 4.39
N GLY A 108 0.22 -16.36 3.21
CA GLY A 108 -0.26 -17.71 2.95
C GLY A 108 -0.03 -18.14 1.50
N GLU A 109 -0.24 -19.42 1.20
CA GLU A 109 0.03 -20.02 -0.13
C GLU A 109 -0.70 -19.30 -1.28
N ALA A 110 -1.93 -18.84 -1.04
CA ALA A 110 -2.82 -18.27 -2.05
C ALA A 110 -3.06 -16.76 -1.90
N MET A 111 -2.53 -16.13 -0.84
CA MET A 111 -2.85 -14.74 -0.46
C MET A 111 -1.69 -14.06 0.26
N GLN A 112 -1.48 -12.78 -0.05
CA GLN A 112 -0.54 -11.88 0.63
C GLN A 112 -1.28 -10.57 0.96
N VAL A 113 -1.13 -10.06 2.18
CA VAL A 113 -1.74 -8.78 2.62
C VAL A 113 -0.72 -7.93 3.35
N LEU A 114 -0.79 -6.61 3.11
CA LEU A 114 -0.15 -5.58 3.92
C LEU A 114 -1.22 -4.59 4.39
N ASP A 115 -1.26 -4.31 5.68
CA ASP A 115 -1.87 -3.11 6.25
C ASP A 115 -0.79 -2.35 7.01
N PHE A 116 -0.33 -1.24 6.47
CA PHE A 116 0.71 -0.39 7.04
C PHE A 116 0.19 1.03 7.19
N ALA A 117 0.35 1.64 8.36
CA ALA A 117 -0.02 3.03 8.58
C ALA A 117 0.81 3.71 9.66
N ALA A 118 0.90 5.03 9.55
CA ALA A 118 1.49 5.90 10.56
C ALA A 118 0.44 6.92 11.01
N PHE A 119 0.04 6.83 12.28
CA PHE A 119 -0.85 7.80 12.91
C PHE A 119 0.00 8.83 13.68
N PRO A 120 -0.06 10.13 13.33
CA PRO A 120 0.67 11.16 14.06
C PRO A 120 0.08 11.38 15.45
N LYS A 121 0.83 12.05 16.34
CA LYS A 121 0.23 12.59 17.56
C LYS A 121 -0.62 13.83 17.24
N PRO A 122 -1.66 14.15 18.03
CA PRO A 122 -2.58 15.27 17.72
C PRO A 122 -1.93 16.65 17.61
N GLU A 123 -0.76 16.85 18.20
CA GLU A 123 0.05 18.06 18.12
C GLU A 123 0.74 18.22 16.75
N PHE A 124 0.65 17.22 15.87
CA PHE A 124 1.13 17.30 14.49
C PHE A 124 -0.01 16.94 13.53
N ASP A 125 -0.54 17.92 12.80
CA ASP A 125 -1.66 17.78 11.86
C ASP A 125 -1.33 17.00 10.57
N LEU A 126 -0.28 16.17 10.61
CA LEU A 126 0.21 15.37 9.48
C LEU A 126 -0.88 14.50 8.84
N PRO A 127 -0.79 14.28 7.52
CA PRO A 127 -1.52 13.20 6.86
C PRO A 127 -1.24 11.84 7.51
N ILE A 128 -2.23 10.96 7.50
CA ILE A 128 -2.09 9.56 7.91
C ILE A 128 -1.49 8.79 6.74
N PHE A 129 -0.25 8.30 6.85
CA PHE A 129 0.29 7.39 5.85
C PHE A 129 -0.53 6.09 5.84
N CYS A 130 -0.91 5.59 4.67
CA CYS A 130 -1.79 4.45 4.51
C CYS A 130 -1.36 3.56 3.33
N GLY A 131 -0.93 2.32 3.61
CA GLY A 131 -0.61 1.29 2.63
C GLY A 131 -1.42 0.02 2.90
N ASN A 132 -2.52 -0.17 2.16
CA ASN A 132 -3.41 -1.32 2.24
C ASN A 132 -3.36 -2.12 0.94
N PHE A 133 -2.57 -3.21 0.93
CA PHE A 133 -2.36 -4.05 -0.24
C PHE A 133 -2.94 -5.44 -0.01
N PHE A 134 -3.73 -5.92 -0.95
CA PHE A 134 -4.28 -7.27 -0.96
C PHE A 134 -3.93 -7.94 -2.29
N THR A 135 -3.26 -9.08 -2.23
CA THR A 135 -3.01 -9.95 -3.37
C THR A 135 -3.63 -11.31 -3.11
N ALA A 136 -4.43 -11.81 -4.06
CA ALA A 136 -4.88 -13.19 -4.06
C ALA A 136 -4.96 -13.74 -5.49
N ALA A 137 -4.52 -14.99 -5.66
CA ALA A 137 -4.36 -15.65 -6.95
C ALA A 137 -3.56 -14.82 -7.98
N ASN A 138 -4.23 -14.06 -8.83
CA ASN A 138 -3.63 -13.22 -9.87
C ASN A 138 -4.16 -11.76 -9.83
N THR A 139 -4.84 -11.38 -8.75
CA THR A 139 -5.50 -10.08 -8.59
C THR A 139 -4.91 -9.34 -7.41
N ASN A 140 -4.56 -8.07 -7.65
CA ASN A 140 -4.08 -7.12 -6.67
C ASN A 140 -5.14 -6.04 -6.49
N ILE A 141 -5.39 -5.66 -5.23
CA ILE A 141 -6.23 -4.52 -4.85
C ILE A 141 -5.38 -3.69 -3.90
N VAL A 142 -5.14 -2.43 -4.27
CA VAL A 142 -4.18 -1.55 -3.58
C VAL A 142 -4.83 -0.20 -3.30
N VAL A 143 -4.68 0.24 -2.06
CA VAL A 143 -4.76 1.64 -1.66
C VAL A 143 -3.38 2.04 -1.10
N LEU A 144 -2.72 3.01 -1.73
CA LEU A 144 -1.55 3.70 -1.19
C LEU A 144 -1.85 5.20 -1.16
N ASP A 145 -1.72 5.83 -0.01
CA ASP A 145 -2.04 7.24 0.16
C ASP A 145 -1.35 7.89 1.36
N LEU A 146 -1.32 9.22 1.34
CA LEU A 146 -1.19 10.06 2.52
C LEU A 146 -2.62 10.58 2.81
N ASN A 147 -3.42 9.79 3.53
CA ASN A 147 -4.82 10.15 3.80
C ASN A 147 -4.87 11.47 4.59
N PRO A 148 -5.61 12.49 4.12
CA PRO A 148 -5.65 13.78 4.79
C PRO A 148 -6.34 13.69 6.15
N LEU A 149 -5.78 14.37 7.16
CA LEU A 149 -6.41 14.49 8.47
C LEU A 149 -7.69 15.33 8.38
N HIS A 150 -7.60 16.48 7.69
CA HIS A 150 -8.71 17.42 7.46
C HIS A 150 -9.18 17.37 5.99
N ASP A 151 -10.49 17.54 5.75
CA ASP A 151 -11.07 17.39 4.40
C ASP A 151 -10.52 18.43 3.40
N VAL A 152 -9.65 17.98 2.51
CA VAL A 152 -9.01 18.76 1.42
C VAL A 152 -9.99 19.36 0.40
N THR A 153 -11.25 18.92 0.38
CA THR A 153 -12.30 19.49 -0.49
C THR A 153 -12.84 20.81 0.06
N SER A 154 -12.85 20.97 1.39
CA SER A 154 -13.36 22.15 2.09
C SER A 154 -12.26 22.99 2.76
N ARG A 155 -11.20 22.35 3.25
CA ARG A 155 -10.01 22.97 3.87
C ARG A 155 -8.89 23.13 2.83
N ARG A 156 -8.98 24.21 2.04
CA ARG A 156 -7.94 24.55 1.05
C ARG A 156 -6.59 24.85 1.68
N ASP A 157 -6.60 25.49 2.85
CA ASP A 157 -5.40 25.71 3.67
C ASP A 157 -4.63 24.42 3.96
N TYR A 158 -5.35 23.35 4.32
CA TYR A 158 -4.76 22.04 4.56
C TYR A 158 -4.32 21.34 3.26
N LYS A 159 -5.08 21.51 2.17
CA LYS A 159 -4.72 21.00 0.83
C LYS A 159 -3.42 21.62 0.33
N GLU A 160 -3.35 22.95 0.33
CA GLU A 160 -2.20 23.76 -0.11
C GLU A 160 -0.94 23.41 0.70
N LYS A 161 -1.08 23.28 2.04
CA LYS A 161 0.01 22.91 2.96
C LYS A 161 0.65 21.55 2.64
N TYR A 162 -0.14 20.55 2.25
CA TYR A 162 0.32 19.16 2.20
C TYR A 162 0.33 18.49 0.82
N TYR A 163 -0.43 18.96 -0.17
CA TYR A 163 -0.69 18.18 -1.39
C TYR A 163 -0.36 18.88 -2.70
N ASP A 164 -0.43 20.20 -2.77
CA ASP A 164 -0.27 20.94 -4.03
C ASP A 164 1.13 20.72 -4.66
N SER A 165 2.17 20.66 -3.83
CA SER A 165 3.54 20.29 -4.26
C SER A 165 3.70 18.81 -4.63
N LEU A 166 2.77 17.94 -4.19
CA LEU A 166 2.82 16.48 -4.37
C LEU A 166 1.95 15.97 -5.52
N VAL A 167 1.08 16.80 -6.11
CA VAL A 167 0.27 16.44 -7.29
C VAL A 167 1.11 15.78 -8.40
N PRO A 168 2.31 16.26 -8.78
CA PRO A 168 3.14 15.61 -9.80
C PRO A 168 3.56 14.17 -9.46
N LEU A 169 3.83 13.87 -8.18
CA LEU A 169 4.14 12.52 -7.71
C LEU A 169 2.92 11.61 -7.81
N GLY A 170 1.74 12.13 -7.44
CA GLY A 170 0.47 11.44 -7.62
C GLY A 170 0.21 11.07 -9.09
N LEU A 171 0.37 12.03 -10.00
CA LEU A 171 0.15 11.82 -11.43
C LEU A 171 1.07 10.75 -12.01
N LYS A 172 2.39 10.84 -11.77
CA LYS A 172 3.39 9.83 -12.15
C LYS A 172 2.91 8.41 -11.83
N TYR A 173 2.38 8.19 -10.64
CA TYR A 173 1.93 6.85 -10.25
C TYR A 173 0.54 6.47 -10.72
N THR A 174 -0.37 7.43 -10.96
CA THR A 174 -1.67 7.11 -11.59
C THR A 174 -1.57 6.64 -13.04
N GLU A 175 -0.54 7.08 -13.78
CA GLU A 175 -0.24 6.56 -15.12
C GLU A 175 0.29 5.11 -15.07
N LEU A 176 1.16 4.81 -14.10
CA LEU A 176 1.80 3.51 -13.94
C LEU A 176 0.88 2.47 -13.26
N LEU A 177 -0.02 2.92 -12.38
CA LEU A 177 -0.98 2.13 -11.60
C LEU A 177 -2.39 2.70 -11.82
N PRO A 178 -3.08 2.31 -12.91
CA PRO A 178 -4.33 2.93 -13.32
C PRO A 178 -5.45 2.73 -12.30
N TRP A 179 -6.39 3.65 -12.31
CA TRP A 179 -7.52 3.72 -11.39
C TRP A 179 -8.29 2.39 -11.29
N GLY A 180 -8.56 1.95 -10.07
CA GLY A 180 -9.18 0.65 -9.78
C GLY A 180 -10.66 0.51 -10.15
N GLY A 181 -11.26 1.48 -10.85
CA GLY A 181 -12.70 1.56 -11.12
C GLY A 181 -13.51 1.85 -9.85
N LYS A 182 -14.83 1.62 -9.90
CA LYS A 182 -15.73 1.97 -8.78
C LYS A 182 -15.30 1.48 -7.39
N LEU A 183 -15.45 2.36 -6.39
CA LEU A 183 -15.22 2.13 -4.95
C LEU A 183 -16.40 2.60 -4.09
N THR A 184 -16.40 2.28 -2.79
CA THR A 184 -17.34 2.82 -1.79
C THR A 184 -17.31 4.35 -1.82
N SER A 185 -18.43 5.01 -2.09
CA SER A 185 -18.44 6.46 -2.33
C SER A 185 -18.01 7.26 -1.10
N GLU A 186 -18.39 6.80 0.10
CA GLU A 186 -18.04 7.44 1.36
C GLU A 186 -16.55 7.38 1.69
N SER A 187 -15.81 6.41 1.14
CA SER A 187 -14.35 6.29 1.33
C SER A 187 -13.59 7.46 0.69
N ILE A 188 -14.17 8.15 -0.29
CA ILE A 188 -13.51 9.29 -0.95
C ILE A 188 -13.23 10.45 0.01
N LYS A 189 -14.02 10.56 1.09
CA LYS A 189 -13.90 11.59 2.15
C LYS A 189 -12.63 11.47 3.01
N PHE A 190 -11.81 10.45 2.77
CA PHE A 190 -10.59 10.15 3.51
C PHE A 190 -9.38 9.97 2.58
N PHE A 191 -9.54 10.24 1.29
CA PHE A 191 -8.49 10.04 0.28
C PHE A 191 -7.96 11.39 -0.22
N SER A 192 -6.66 11.46 -0.48
CA SER A 192 -6.01 12.66 -1.00
C SER A 192 -6.11 12.79 -2.53
N PRO A 193 -5.78 13.97 -3.09
CA PRO A 193 -5.63 14.14 -4.54
C PRO A 193 -4.49 13.31 -5.16
N MET A 194 -3.62 12.69 -4.35
CA MET A 194 -2.53 11.79 -4.77
C MET A 194 -2.80 10.31 -4.47
N VAL A 195 -4.01 9.92 -4.03
CA VAL A 195 -4.33 8.51 -3.73
C VAL A 195 -4.09 7.56 -4.91
N ILE A 196 -3.40 6.44 -4.67
CA ILE A 196 -3.32 5.32 -5.60
C ILE A 196 -4.34 4.27 -5.17
N TRP A 197 -5.54 4.36 -5.72
CA TRP A 197 -6.51 3.26 -5.72
C TRP A 197 -6.41 2.53 -7.06
N THR A 198 -5.90 1.31 -7.03
CA THR A 198 -5.66 0.52 -8.25
C THR A 198 -6.07 -0.95 -8.08
N LYS A 199 -6.43 -1.59 -9.19
CA LYS A 199 -6.55 -3.04 -9.31
C LYS A 199 -5.74 -3.50 -10.51
N PHE A 200 -4.88 -4.51 -10.34
CA PHE A 200 -4.04 -5.00 -11.44
C PHE A 200 -3.75 -6.50 -11.35
N THR A 201 -3.41 -7.09 -12.50
CA THR A 201 -3.00 -8.49 -12.64
C THR A 201 -1.54 -8.69 -12.21
N SER A 202 -1.27 -9.75 -11.42
CA SER A 202 0.05 -9.99 -10.83
C SER A 202 1.13 -10.18 -11.90
N SER A 203 2.18 -9.35 -11.82
CA SER A 203 3.35 -9.42 -12.69
C SER A 203 4.53 -8.71 -12.04
N LYS A 204 5.76 -9.22 -12.25
CA LYS A 204 6.98 -8.68 -11.61
C LYS A 204 7.09 -7.16 -11.74
N SER A 205 6.91 -6.63 -12.94
CA SER A 205 6.95 -5.18 -13.22
C SER A 205 5.90 -4.38 -12.43
N LYS A 206 4.66 -4.88 -12.26
CA LYS A 206 3.65 -4.17 -11.46
C LYS A 206 3.97 -4.17 -9.96
N HIS A 207 4.59 -5.24 -9.44
CA HIS A 207 5.08 -5.27 -8.05
C HIS A 207 6.31 -4.38 -7.84
N GLU A 208 7.22 -4.30 -8.81
CA GLU A 208 8.35 -3.36 -8.81
C GLU A 208 7.85 -1.90 -8.79
N ILE A 209 6.86 -1.56 -9.64
CA ILE A 209 6.21 -0.24 -9.65
C ILE A 209 5.51 0.05 -8.31
N LEU A 210 4.78 -0.91 -7.75
CA LEU A 210 4.12 -0.74 -6.44
C LEU A 210 5.13 -0.50 -5.31
N TYR A 211 6.26 -1.21 -5.32
CA TYR A 211 7.34 -1.01 -4.36
C TYR A 211 7.97 0.38 -4.51
N SER A 212 8.26 0.83 -5.74
CA SER A 212 8.73 2.19 -5.99
C SER A 212 7.73 3.25 -5.52
N ALA A 213 6.43 3.05 -5.77
CA ALA A 213 5.38 3.95 -5.30
C ALA A 213 5.38 4.07 -3.76
N PHE A 214 5.42 2.94 -3.06
CA PHE A 214 5.48 2.91 -1.59
C PHE A 214 6.74 3.61 -1.06
N VAL A 215 7.90 3.35 -1.66
CA VAL A 215 9.17 3.98 -1.28
C VAL A 215 9.11 5.51 -1.42
N GLU A 216 8.62 6.02 -2.55
CA GLU A 216 8.54 7.46 -2.78
C GLU A 216 7.47 8.14 -1.90
N TYR A 217 6.27 7.53 -1.76
CA TYR A 217 5.21 8.07 -0.90
C TYR A 217 5.64 8.09 0.57
N TYR A 218 6.34 7.04 1.03
CA TYR A 218 6.78 6.98 2.43
C TYR A 218 7.92 7.96 2.72
N LYS A 219 8.85 8.17 1.78
CA LYS A 219 9.89 9.21 1.89
C LYS A 219 9.28 10.60 2.00
N VAL A 220 8.32 10.93 1.13
CA VAL A 220 7.60 12.21 1.21
C VAL A 220 6.86 12.36 2.55
N TRP A 221 6.24 11.30 3.06
CA TRP A 221 5.61 11.35 4.39
C TRP A 221 6.63 11.57 5.53
N ILE A 222 7.82 10.99 5.45
CA ILE A 222 8.93 11.24 6.39
C ILE A 222 9.42 12.69 6.28
N GLU A 223 9.60 13.23 5.07
CA GLU A 223 9.99 14.64 4.85
C GLU A 223 8.94 15.62 5.43
N LEU A 224 7.65 15.33 5.24
CA LEU A 224 6.57 16.07 5.88
C LEU A 224 6.63 15.94 7.41
N MET A 225 6.89 14.74 7.94
CA MET A 225 7.02 14.50 9.38
C MET A 225 8.19 15.30 9.99
N GLU A 226 9.31 15.46 9.29
CA GLU A 226 10.44 16.28 9.74
C GLU A 226 10.12 17.78 9.71
N GLN A 227 9.40 18.24 8.69
CA GLN A 227 8.99 19.64 8.52
C GLN A 227 7.79 20.02 9.39
N ALA A 228 7.10 19.05 10.00
CA ALA A 228 5.95 19.29 10.87
C ALA A 228 6.31 20.17 12.06
N VAL A 229 5.59 21.29 12.18
CA VAL A 229 5.58 22.17 13.35
C VAL A 229 4.57 21.62 14.35
N GLU A 230 4.91 21.69 15.63
CA GLU A 230 4.02 21.29 16.73
C GLU A 230 2.95 22.37 16.95
N ASP A 231 1.67 22.00 16.82
CA ASP A 231 0.54 22.84 17.16
C ASP A 231 0.51 23.06 18.68
N THR A 232 0.70 24.31 19.13
CA THR A 232 0.62 24.68 20.56
C THR A 232 -0.74 25.24 20.98
N ASP A 233 -1.69 25.40 20.05
CA ASP A 233 -3.05 25.86 20.33
C ASP A 233 -3.93 24.66 20.75
N PRO A 234 -4.43 24.60 22.00
CA PRO A 234 -5.27 23.50 22.46
C PRO A 234 -6.52 23.27 21.62
N SER A 235 -7.08 24.31 20.99
CA SER A 235 -8.25 24.19 20.14
C SER A 235 -7.92 23.47 18.81
N GLN A 236 -6.75 23.74 18.23
CA GLN A 236 -6.28 23.07 17.02
C GLN A 236 -5.88 21.61 17.32
N ILE A 237 -5.20 21.35 18.44
CA ILE A 237 -4.88 19.98 18.91
C ILE A 237 -6.17 19.16 19.07
N VAL A 238 -7.21 19.71 19.71
CA VAL A 238 -8.52 19.05 19.84
C VAL A 238 -9.16 18.79 18.47
N CYS A 239 -9.05 19.73 17.52
CA CYS A 239 -9.55 19.51 16.15
C CYS A 239 -8.78 18.39 15.42
N ASN A 240 -7.46 18.31 15.58
CA ASN A 240 -6.62 17.26 15.01
C ASN A 240 -6.96 15.87 15.60
N LEU A 241 -7.13 15.81 16.93
CA LEU A 241 -7.53 14.62 17.67
C LEU A 241 -8.92 14.11 17.23
N GLU A 242 -9.91 15.00 17.13
CA GLU A 242 -11.26 14.70 16.67
C GLU A 242 -11.27 14.19 15.23
N ALA A 243 -10.48 14.80 14.35
CA ALA A 243 -10.34 14.38 12.96
C ALA A 243 -9.71 12.97 12.83
N GLN A 244 -8.66 12.70 13.63
CA GLN A 244 -8.03 11.38 13.68
C GLN A 244 -9.00 10.32 14.24
N HIS A 245 -9.70 10.65 15.32
CA HIS A 245 -10.69 9.77 15.94
C HIS A 245 -11.83 9.40 14.96
N ARG A 246 -12.35 10.39 14.22
CA ARG A 246 -13.34 10.18 13.15
C ARG A 246 -12.84 9.24 12.06
N TYR A 247 -11.58 9.37 11.63
CA TYR A 247 -10.95 8.48 10.65
C TYR A 247 -10.84 7.04 11.18
N LEU A 248 -10.34 6.86 12.41
CA LEU A 248 -10.20 5.53 13.03
C LEU A 248 -11.55 4.86 13.21
N THR A 249 -12.55 5.59 13.71
CA THR A 249 -13.91 5.10 13.91
C THR A 249 -14.57 4.70 12.58
N TRP A 250 -14.32 5.44 11.49
CA TRP A 250 -14.76 5.04 10.15
C TRP A 250 -14.12 3.71 9.71
N ARG A 251 -12.79 3.60 9.80
CA ARG A 251 -12.05 2.41 9.38
C ARG A 251 -12.43 1.19 10.21
N ALA A 252 -12.44 1.31 11.54
CA ALA A 252 -12.76 0.23 12.47
C ALA A 252 -14.18 -0.35 12.33
N GLU A 253 -15.10 0.36 11.67
CA GLU A 253 -16.45 -0.10 11.38
C GLU A 253 -16.62 -0.59 9.92
N LYS A 254 -16.03 0.11 8.94
CA LYS A 254 -16.33 -0.09 7.50
C LYS A 254 -15.16 -0.59 6.62
N ASP A 255 -13.99 -0.88 7.18
CA ASP A 255 -12.82 -1.34 6.40
C ASP A 255 -13.11 -2.65 5.61
N PRO A 256 -12.64 -2.76 4.36
CA PRO A 256 -12.90 -3.94 3.53
C PRO A 256 -12.33 -5.25 4.07
N GLY A 257 -11.27 -5.22 4.87
CA GLY A 257 -10.54 -6.38 5.39
C GLY A 257 -11.27 -7.17 6.49
N HIS A 258 -12.33 -6.63 7.10
CA HIS A 258 -13.02 -7.25 8.24
C HIS A 258 -13.43 -8.70 7.98
N GLY A 259 -14.06 -8.96 6.83
CA GLY A 259 -14.54 -10.31 6.48
C GLY A 259 -13.40 -11.32 6.27
N LEU A 260 -12.22 -10.86 5.85
CA LEU A 260 -11.03 -11.71 5.73
C LEU A 260 -10.49 -12.08 7.11
N LEU A 261 -10.32 -11.10 8.00
CA LEU A 261 -9.84 -11.35 9.36
C LEU A 261 -10.79 -12.28 10.13
N LYS A 262 -12.10 -12.04 10.07
CA LYS A 262 -13.11 -12.91 10.68
C LYS A 262 -13.00 -14.37 10.22
N ARG A 263 -12.69 -14.61 8.94
CA ARG A 263 -12.47 -15.95 8.39
C ARG A 263 -11.15 -16.58 8.83
N LEU A 264 -10.09 -15.79 8.98
CA LEU A 264 -8.75 -16.27 9.36
C LEU A 264 -8.59 -16.55 10.85
N ILE A 265 -9.13 -15.68 11.72
CA ILE A 265 -8.86 -15.71 13.17
C ILE A 265 -10.14 -15.73 14.03
N GLY A 266 -11.31 -15.79 13.41
CA GLY A 266 -12.61 -15.82 14.09
C GLY A 266 -13.12 -14.43 14.51
N GLU A 267 -14.43 -14.34 14.73
CA GLU A 267 -15.15 -13.07 15.01
C GLU A 267 -14.56 -12.28 16.18
N LYS A 268 -14.26 -12.95 17.31
CA LYS A 268 -13.79 -12.29 18.54
C LYS A 268 -12.40 -11.68 18.37
N LEU A 269 -11.44 -12.43 17.84
CA LEU A 269 -10.07 -11.94 17.64
C LEU A 269 -10.00 -10.94 16.49
N ALA A 270 -10.80 -11.09 15.43
CA ALA A 270 -10.88 -10.09 14.37
C ALA A 270 -11.38 -8.73 14.89
N LYS A 271 -12.43 -8.72 15.72
CA LYS A 271 -12.92 -7.49 16.38
C LYS A 271 -11.87 -6.84 17.29
N ASP A 272 -11.20 -7.65 18.12
CA ASP A 272 -10.13 -7.17 18.99
C ASP A 272 -8.96 -6.57 18.18
N LEU A 273 -8.44 -7.29 17.19
CA LEU A 273 -7.34 -6.84 16.34
C LEU A 273 -7.68 -5.58 15.54
N LEU A 274 -8.90 -5.46 15.02
CA LEU A 274 -9.35 -4.28 14.30
C LEU A 274 -9.37 -3.04 15.20
N ARG A 275 -10.06 -3.13 16.34
CA ARG A 275 -10.28 -1.99 17.23
C ARG A 275 -9.01 -1.61 18.01
N ASN A 276 -8.34 -2.60 18.59
CA ASN A 276 -7.30 -2.41 19.59
C ASN A 276 -5.87 -2.48 19.04
N PHE A 277 -5.68 -2.76 17.73
CA PHE A 277 -4.38 -2.72 17.07
C PHE A 277 -4.42 -1.90 15.76
N LEU A 278 -5.17 -2.35 14.75
CA LEU A 278 -5.16 -1.72 13.42
C LEU A 278 -5.65 -0.27 13.45
N PHE A 279 -6.62 0.02 14.32
CA PHE A 279 -7.21 1.34 14.51
C PHE A 279 -7.20 1.79 15.98
N SER A 280 -6.22 1.35 16.78
CA SER A 280 -6.05 1.81 18.17
C SER A 280 -6.07 3.33 18.26
N GLY A 281 -6.86 3.85 19.20
CA GLY A 281 -7.30 5.24 19.27
C GLY A 281 -8.83 5.41 19.22
N THR A 282 -9.62 4.39 18.86
CA THR A 282 -11.11 4.48 18.83
C THR A 282 -11.81 4.48 20.19
N ASP A 283 -11.09 4.19 21.28
CA ASP A 283 -11.62 4.29 22.65
C ASP A 283 -10.87 5.38 23.45
N GLU A 284 -9.68 5.76 22.98
CA GLU A 284 -8.72 6.59 23.69
C GLU A 284 -8.68 8.05 23.19
N LEU A 285 -8.96 8.29 21.91
CA LEU A 285 -8.92 9.63 21.33
C LEU A 285 -10.27 10.37 21.39
N GLY A 286 -11.38 9.71 21.70
CA GLY A 286 -12.68 10.38 21.75
C GLY A 286 -13.82 9.48 22.19
N SER A 287 -14.98 10.10 22.45
CA SER A 287 -16.20 9.43 22.94
C SER A 287 -17.34 9.35 21.94
N LYS A 288 -17.22 10.01 20.78
CA LYS A 288 -18.23 9.99 19.71
C LYS A 288 -18.29 8.63 19.03
N THR A 289 -19.49 8.07 18.93
CA THR A 289 -19.76 6.81 18.26
C THR A 289 -19.69 6.95 16.73
N PHE A 290 -19.68 5.83 16.02
CA PHE A 290 -19.79 5.82 14.56
C PHE A 290 -21.04 6.56 14.04
N LEU A 291 -22.18 6.47 14.74
CA LEU A 291 -23.42 7.15 14.34
C LEU A 291 -23.45 8.64 14.66
N ASP A 292 -22.54 9.15 15.52
CA ASP A 292 -22.39 10.58 15.77
C ASP A 292 -21.60 11.26 14.63
N TYR A 293 -20.62 10.55 14.03
CA TYR A 293 -19.89 11.03 12.86
C TYR A 293 -20.59 10.73 11.52
N PHE A 294 -21.33 9.62 11.45
CA PHE A 294 -21.92 9.09 10.21
C PHE A 294 -23.41 8.76 10.40
N PRO A 295 -24.26 9.72 10.81
CA PRO A 295 -25.67 9.48 11.13
C PRO A 295 -26.49 8.89 9.97
N GLN A 296 -26.06 9.08 8.72
CA GLN A 296 -26.67 8.45 7.54
C GLN A 296 -26.61 6.91 7.52
N TYR A 297 -25.82 6.29 8.41
CA TYR A 297 -25.77 4.84 8.62
C TYR A 297 -26.73 4.36 9.71
N ARG A 298 -27.57 5.22 10.31
CA ARG A 298 -28.54 4.78 11.31
C ARG A 298 -29.65 3.95 10.66
N SER A 299 -29.82 2.72 11.12
CA SER A 299 -30.95 1.85 10.79
C SER A 299 -32.25 2.31 11.49
N GLU A 300 -33.41 1.82 11.06
CA GLU A 300 -34.72 2.15 11.65
C GLU A 300 -34.82 1.79 13.14
N ASP A 301 -34.14 0.72 13.57
CA ASP A 301 -34.02 0.27 14.97
C ASP A 301 -32.96 1.04 15.78
N GLY A 302 -32.31 2.05 15.18
CA GLY A 302 -31.27 2.86 15.78
C GLY A 302 -29.85 2.26 15.71
N THR A 303 -29.67 1.04 15.17
CA THR A 303 -28.37 0.37 15.04
C THR A 303 -27.53 0.91 13.87
N ILE A 304 -26.30 0.41 13.71
CA ILE A 304 -25.46 0.70 12.55
C ILE A 304 -25.89 -0.20 11.38
N ASN A 305 -26.24 0.41 10.26
CA ASN A 305 -26.56 -0.30 9.03
C ASN A 305 -25.38 -1.15 8.55
N GLU A 306 -25.61 -2.46 8.36
CA GLU A 306 -24.58 -3.43 7.99
C GLU A 306 -23.94 -3.18 6.61
N LYS A 307 -24.62 -2.44 5.72
CA LYS A 307 -24.05 -2.07 4.42
C LYS A 307 -22.73 -1.32 4.62
N ARG A 308 -21.74 -1.62 3.76
CA ARG A 308 -20.47 -0.87 3.71
C ARG A 308 -20.67 0.56 3.19
N SER A 309 -21.72 0.77 2.40
CA SER A 309 -22.01 2.01 1.69
C SER A 309 -23.51 2.21 1.64
N ILE A 310 -23.98 3.40 2.00
CA ILE A 310 -25.37 3.83 1.89
C ILE A 310 -25.63 4.39 0.49
N VAL A 311 -24.66 5.15 -0.05
CA VAL A 311 -24.71 5.72 -1.41
C VAL A 311 -24.49 4.64 -2.49
N GLY A 312 -23.74 3.59 -2.16
CA GLY A 312 -23.27 2.59 -3.12
C GLY A 312 -21.90 2.91 -3.70
N LYS A 313 -21.47 2.14 -4.71
CA LYS A 313 -20.15 2.32 -5.33
C LYS A 313 -20.19 3.29 -6.50
N SER A 314 -19.31 4.29 -6.48
CA SER A 314 -19.16 5.31 -7.52
C SER A 314 -17.69 5.52 -7.92
N PHE A 315 -17.43 6.55 -8.73
CA PHE A 315 -16.13 6.96 -9.26
C PHE A 315 -15.49 5.85 -10.12
N GLU A 316 -16.10 5.60 -11.29
CA GLU A 316 -15.55 4.69 -12.30
C GLU A 316 -14.22 5.21 -12.89
N SER A 317 -14.07 6.53 -12.99
CA SER A 317 -12.82 7.24 -13.25
C SER A 317 -12.28 7.89 -11.97
N ARG A 318 -10.99 8.26 -11.98
CA ARG A 318 -10.39 9.09 -10.92
C ARG A 318 -11.19 10.39 -10.75
N PRO A 319 -11.61 10.77 -9.54
CA PRO A 319 -12.41 11.98 -9.30
C PRO A 319 -11.57 13.22 -8.97
N TRP A 320 -10.27 13.21 -9.28
CA TRP A 320 -9.40 14.39 -9.26
C TRP A 320 -8.79 14.62 -10.64
N ASP A 321 -8.65 15.88 -11.03
CA ASP A 321 -8.01 16.29 -12.28
C ASP A 321 -6.46 16.32 -12.19
N THR A 322 -5.80 16.82 -13.24
CA THR A 322 -4.34 16.96 -13.30
C THR A 322 -3.76 18.09 -12.44
N LYS A 323 -4.59 18.81 -11.70
CA LYS A 323 -4.20 19.79 -10.68
C LYS A 323 -4.54 19.32 -9.26
N GLY A 324 -5.06 18.10 -9.11
CA GLY A 324 -5.55 17.60 -7.84
C GLY A 324 -6.84 18.28 -7.38
N GLU A 325 -7.59 18.95 -8.26
CA GLU A 325 -8.93 19.46 -7.94
C GLU A 325 -9.96 18.36 -8.03
N PHE A 326 -10.89 18.31 -7.08
CA PHE A 326 -11.96 17.33 -7.07
C PHE A 326 -12.99 17.64 -8.17
N VAL A 327 -13.16 16.71 -9.09
CA VAL A 327 -14.08 16.77 -10.25
C VAL A 327 -15.07 15.61 -10.28
N GLY A 328 -15.16 14.84 -9.19
CA GLY A 328 -16.21 13.84 -9.03
C GLY A 328 -17.58 14.50 -8.94
N ASN A 329 -18.58 13.91 -9.61
CA ASN A 329 -19.98 14.36 -9.48
C ASN A 329 -20.38 14.34 -8.00
N ASP A 330 -20.69 15.51 -7.46
CA ASP A 330 -20.98 15.69 -6.04
C ASP A 330 -22.34 15.02 -5.72
N PHE A 331 -22.34 14.02 -4.84
CA PHE A 331 -23.57 13.34 -4.39
C PHE A 331 -24.34 14.18 -3.35
N ARG A 332 -24.47 15.49 -3.61
CA ARG A 332 -25.34 16.40 -2.86
C ARG A 332 -26.74 16.40 -3.46
N ASN A 333 -27.48 15.32 -3.16
CA ASN A 333 -28.94 15.28 -3.15
C ASN A 333 -29.37 14.52 -1.90
#